data_AF-A0A453QAT6-F1
#
_entry.id   AF-A0A453QAT6-F1
#
_cell.length_a   1.000
_cell.length_b   1.000
_cell.length_c   1.000
_cell.angle_alpha   90.00
_cell.angle_beta   90.00
_cell.angle_gamma   90.00
#
_symmetry.space_group_name_H-M   'P 1'
#
loop_
_entity.id
_entity.type
_entity.pdbx_description
1 polymer ?
#
loop_
_entity_poly.entity_id
_entity_poly.type
_entity_poly.pdbx_seq_one_letter_code
_entity_poly.pdbx_strand_id
1 'polypeptide(L)'
;MVPDQWYDINGVWTGSATVLPDGSLVMLYTGSTNASVQVQCLAVPADPNDSLLRNWTKYEANPILVPPPGIGDKDFRDPTTAWFDESDKTWRTVIGSKDNHGHTGIVMTYKTKDFINYELIPGLLHSVPGTGMWECIDFYPVGGADGSEELYVMKESSDDDRHDWYALGRYDAAANKYTPIDPEMDVGIGLRYDWGKFYASKTFYDPSKNRRVLWGWIGETDSERADVAKGWASLQVTKPSSHQILFTMQYSRRCQIAVMHMDWVKHVAVASVLD
;
A
#
# COMPACT_ATOMS: atom_id res chain seq x y z
N MET A 1 -1.79 -15.42 -9.49
CA MET A 1 -2.65 -16.05 -8.46
C MET A 1 -4.09 -15.96 -8.95
N VAL A 2 -4.91 -16.99 -8.74
CA VAL A 2 -6.31 -17.06 -9.20
C VAL A 2 -7.23 -17.42 -8.03
N PRO A 3 -8.53 -17.10 -8.06
CA PRO A 3 -9.48 -17.52 -7.02
C PRO A 3 -9.75 -19.03 -7.14
N ASP A 4 -9.26 -19.80 -6.17
CA ASP A 4 -9.36 -21.27 -6.19
C ASP A 4 -9.51 -21.91 -4.80
N GLN A 5 -9.61 -21.10 -3.74
CA GLN A 5 -9.86 -21.55 -2.37
C GLN A 5 -11.02 -20.78 -1.75
N TRP A 6 -11.68 -21.36 -0.74
CA TRP A 6 -12.86 -20.75 -0.11
C TRP A 6 -12.63 -19.34 0.43
N TYR A 7 -11.39 -19.05 0.85
CA TYR A 7 -10.99 -17.77 1.44
C TYR A 7 -10.76 -16.65 0.41
N ASP A 8 -10.65 -16.99 -0.88
CA ASP A 8 -10.47 -16.04 -1.97
C ASP A 8 -11.34 -16.34 -3.20
N ILE A 9 -12.39 -17.15 -3.02
CA ILE A 9 -13.24 -17.63 -4.11
C ILE A 9 -13.95 -16.52 -4.88
N ASN A 10 -14.25 -15.40 -4.21
CA ASN A 10 -14.86 -14.22 -4.82
C ASN A 10 -13.81 -13.22 -5.32
N GLY A 11 -12.52 -13.51 -5.17
CA GLY A 11 -11.43 -12.73 -5.73
C GLY A 11 -10.14 -12.79 -4.91
N VAL A 12 -9.02 -12.79 -5.65
CA VAL A 12 -7.68 -12.49 -5.15
C VAL A 12 -7.43 -11.01 -5.40
N TRP A 13 -7.49 -10.20 -4.35
CA TRP A 13 -7.41 -8.73 -4.41
C TRP A 13 -5.98 -8.26 -4.14
N THR A 14 -5.81 -6.95 -4.05
CA THR A 14 -4.51 -6.27 -3.92
C THR A 14 -3.72 -6.79 -2.72
N GLY A 15 -2.39 -6.72 -2.87
CA GLY A 15 -1.43 -7.18 -1.89
C GLY A 15 -0.07 -6.53 -2.11
N SER A 16 0.89 -6.92 -1.29
CA SER A 16 2.27 -6.45 -1.36
C SER A 16 3.26 -7.58 -1.12
N ALA A 17 4.38 -7.54 -1.84
CA ALA A 17 5.49 -8.46 -1.67
C ALA A 17 6.49 -7.91 -0.65
N THR A 18 7.02 -8.77 0.22
CA THR A 18 8.16 -8.47 1.08
C THR A 18 9.32 -9.40 0.72
N VAL A 19 10.51 -8.83 0.54
CA VAL A 19 11.75 -9.58 0.39
C VAL A 19 12.39 -9.74 1.76
N LEU A 20 12.64 -10.97 2.18
CA LEU A 20 13.28 -11.27 3.45
C LEU A 20 14.81 -11.19 3.34
N PRO A 21 15.56 -11.05 4.46
CA PRO A 21 17.02 -10.95 4.44
C PRO A 21 17.76 -12.11 3.78
N ASP A 22 17.15 -13.31 3.74
CA ASP A 22 17.68 -14.49 3.07
C ASP A 22 17.38 -14.53 1.56
N GLY A 23 16.70 -13.52 1.03
CA GLY A 23 16.30 -13.40 -0.37
C GLY A 23 14.98 -14.09 -0.69
N SER A 24 14.34 -14.76 0.27
CA SER A 24 13.01 -15.34 0.07
C SER A 24 11.93 -14.25 -0.02
N LEU A 25 10.79 -14.62 -0.62
CA LEU A 25 9.68 -13.71 -0.88
C LEU A 25 8.41 -14.20 -0.20
N VAL A 26 7.69 -13.26 0.41
CA VAL A 26 6.34 -13.46 0.93
C VAL A 26 5.40 -12.47 0.28
N MET A 27 4.24 -12.95 -0.19
CA MET A 27 3.17 -12.13 -0.74
C MET A 27 1.99 -12.14 0.22
N LEU A 28 1.69 -11.00 0.81
CA LEU A 28 0.43 -10.79 1.53
C LEU A 28 -0.58 -10.22 0.55
N TYR A 29 -1.78 -10.77 0.52
CA TYR A 29 -2.87 -10.29 -0.35
C TYR A 29 -4.22 -10.41 0.34
N THR A 30 -5.21 -9.66 -0.12
CA THR A 30 -6.58 -9.79 0.37
C THR A 30 -7.35 -10.86 -0.42
N GLY A 31 -7.94 -11.83 0.27
CA GLY A 31 -8.92 -12.75 -0.27
C GLY A 31 -10.34 -12.25 -0.01
N SER A 32 -11.22 -12.41 -1.00
CA SER A 32 -12.66 -12.25 -0.82
C SER A 32 -13.32 -13.61 -0.62
N THR A 33 -13.79 -13.89 0.60
CA THR A 33 -14.42 -15.17 0.95
C THR A 33 -15.78 -15.34 0.25
N ASN A 34 -16.37 -16.54 0.32
CA ASN A 34 -17.74 -16.80 -0.17
C ASN A 34 -18.81 -15.85 0.41
N ALA A 35 -18.64 -15.39 1.65
CA ALA A 35 -19.50 -14.43 2.32
C ALA A 35 -19.13 -12.97 2.01
N SER A 36 -18.22 -12.73 1.05
CA SER A 36 -17.65 -11.42 0.70
C SER A 36 -16.93 -10.72 1.86
N VAL A 37 -16.43 -11.49 2.83
CA VAL A 37 -15.56 -10.98 3.89
C VAL A 37 -14.15 -10.83 3.34
N GLN A 38 -13.51 -9.69 3.59
CA GLN A 38 -12.13 -9.42 3.23
C GLN A 38 -11.21 -9.98 4.30
N VAL A 39 -10.31 -10.87 3.91
CA VAL A 39 -9.37 -11.57 4.79
C VAL A 39 -7.96 -11.48 4.21
N GLN A 40 -6.90 -11.53 5.03
CA GLN A 40 -5.53 -11.51 4.50
C GLN A 40 -4.98 -12.91 4.39
N CYS A 41 -4.32 -13.16 3.26
CA CYS A 41 -3.80 -14.45 2.84
C CYS A 41 -2.31 -14.32 2.54
N LEU A 42 -1.60 -15.42 2.73
CA LEU A 42 -0.17 -15.56 2.43
C LEU A 42 0.02 -16.44 1.19
N ALA A 43 0.93 -16.04 0.32
CA ALA A 43 1.48 -16.88 -0.73
C ALA A 43 3.00 -16.71 -0.84
N VAL A 44 3.67 -17.75 -1.34
CA VAL A 44 5.13 -17.78 -1.57
C VAL A 44 5.43 -18.32 -2.97
N PRO A 45 6.59 -18.02 -3.58
CA PRO A 45 6.99 -18.66 -4.82
C PRO A 45 7.01 -20.19 -4.68
N ALA A 46 6.44 -20.89 -5.65
CA ALA A 46 6.43 -22.36 -5.65
C ALA A 46 7.82 -22.94 -5.91
N ASP A 47 8.64 -22.24 -6.70
CA ASP A 47 10.06 -22.51 -6.90
C ASP A 47 10.85 -21.21 -6.70
N PRO A 48 11.60 -21.05 -5.59
CA PRO A 48 12.40 -19.85 -5.35
C PRO A 48 13.57 -19.69 -6.33
N ASN A 49 13.92 -20.72 -7.12
CA ASN A 49 14.97 -20.65 -8.13
C ASN A 49 14.45 -20.25 -9.52
N ASP A 50 13.12 -20.21 -9.75
CA ASP A 50 12.57 -19.66 -10.99
C ASP A 50 12.75 -18.14 -10.99
N SER A 51 13.70 -17.63 -11.77
CA SER A 51 13.97 -16.19 -11.88
C SER A 51 12.77 -15.37 -12.36
N LEU A 52 11.75 -16.00 -12.96
CA LEU A 52 10.51 -15.32 -13.38
C LEU A 52 9.37 -15.47 -12.36
N LEU A 53 9.53 -16.28 -11.31
CA LEU A 53 8.56 -16.48 -10.23
C LEU A 53 7.12 -16.71 -10.75
N ARG A 54 6.98 -17.59 -11.75
CA ARG A 54 5.70 -17.74 -12.48
C ARG A 54 4.60 -18.38 -11.63
N ASN A 55 4.98 -19.32 -10.76
CA ASN A 55 4.07 -20.11 -9.96
C ASN A 55 4.19 -19.75 -8.48
N TRP A 56 3.04 -19.67 -7.81
CA TRP A 56 2.93 -19.29 -6.40
C TRP A 56 2.09 -20.33 -5.67
N THR A 57 2.52 -20.67 -4.46
CA THR A 57 1.82 -21.57 -3.54
C THR A 57 1.15 -20.73 -2.46
N LYS A 58 -0.17 -20.85 -2.33
CA LYS A 58 -0.92 -20.25 -1.22
C LYS A 58 -0.68 -21.05 0.05
N TYR A 59 -0.59 -20.37 1.18
CA TYR A 59 -0.48 -21.03 2.48
C TYR A 59 -1.74 -21.85 2.77
N GLU A 60 -1.55 -23.10 3.18
CA GLU A 60 -2.64 -24.09 3.31
C GLU A 60 -3.68 -23.71 4.37
N ALA A 61 -3.26 -23.02 5.42
CA ALA A 61 -4.12 -22.59 6.52
C ALA A 61 -4.59 -21.12 6.39
N ASN A 62 -4.53 -20.55 5.19
CA ASN A 62 -5.16 -19.26 4.91
C ASN A 62 -6.67 -19.27 5.29
N PRO A 63 -7.22 -18.11 5.71
CA PRO A 63 -6.55 -16.81 5.85
C PRO A 63 -5.73 -16.69 7.15
N ILE A 64 -4.68 -15.86 7.12
CA ILE A 64 -3.80 -15.57 8.27
C ILE A 64 -4.29 -14.40 9.13
N LEU A 65 -5.16 -13.54 8.59
CA LEU A 65 -5.83 -12.45 9.31
C LEU A 65 -7.26 -12.30 8.84
N VAL A 66 -8.15 -11.99 9.78
CA VAL A 66 -9.56 -11.67 9.56
C VAL A 66 -9.86 -10.27 10.13
N PRO A 67 -10.96 -9.60 9.73
CA PRO A 67 -11.30 -8.30 10.29
C PRO A 67 -11.38 -8.36 11.83
N PRO A 68 -10.67 -7.48 12.56
CA PRO A 68 -10.75 -7.47 14.01
C PRO A 68 -12.09 -6.85 14.48
N PRO A 69 -12.48 -7.04 15.75
CA PRO A 69 -13.68 -6.43 16.30
C PRO A 69 -13.71 -4.91 16.06
N GLY A 70 -14.85 -4.40 15.59
CA GLY A 70 -15.01 -2.98 15.30
C GLY A 70 -14.58 -2.55 13.89
N ILE A 71 -14.21 -3.51 13.03
CA ILE A 71 -13.95 -3.31 11.60
C ILE A 71 -14.98 -4.07 10.78
N GLY A 72 -15.50 -3.46 9.72
CA GLY A 72 -16.48 -4.07 8.84
C GLY A 72 -15.89 -5.19 7.98
N ASP A 73 -16.70 -6.20 7.65
CA ASP A 73 -16.29 -7.34 6.81
C ASP A 73 -15.77 -6.92 5.43
N LYS A 74 -16.13 -5.73 4.95
CA LYS A 74 -15.75 -5.17 3.65
C LYS A 74 -14.81 -3.98 3.75
N ASP A 75 -14.18 -3.78 4.91
CA ASP A 75 -13.34 -2.63 5.21
C ASP A 75 -11.96 -3.07 5.75
N PHE A 76 -11.45 -4.23 5.31
CA PHE A 76 -10.20 -4.80 5.81
C PHE A 76 -9.36 -5.39 4.67
N ARG A 77 -8.56 -4.57 3.99
CA ARG A 77 -7.85 -4.98 2.77
C ARG A 77 -6.53 -4.26 2.53
N ASP A 78 -5.78 -4.77 1.56
CA ASP A 78 -4.58 -4.18 0.97
C ASP A 78 -3.37 -4.10 1.93
N PRO A 79 -2.87 -5.26 2.42
CA PRO A 79 -1.73 -5.29 3.32
C PRO A 79 -0.48 -4.71 2.64
N THR A 80 0.30 -3.92 3.38
CA THR A 80 1.52 -3.29 2.89
C THR A 80 2.69 -4.26 2.74
N THR A 81 3.75 -3.81 2.07
CA THR A 81 5.08 -4.41 2.24
C THR A 81 5.44 -4.32 3.71
N ALA A 82 5.96 -5.41 4.28
CA ALA A 82 6.35 -5.45 5.68
C ALA A 82 7.74 -4.84 5.87
N TRP A 83 7.99 -4.25 7.03
CA TRP A 83 9.31 -3.80 7.46
C TRP A 83 9.71 -4.46 8.78
N PHE A 84 11.01 -4.63 9.00
CA PHE A 84 11.52 -5.26 10.21
C PHE A 84 11.79 -4.21 11.29
N ASP A 85 11.30 -4.47 12.50
CA ASP A 85 11.55 -3.64 13.68
C ASP A 85 12.61 -4.31 14.57
N GLU A 86 13.77 -3.66 14.64
CA GLU A 86 14.93 -4.17 15.37
C GLU A 86 14.74 -4.18 16.89
N SER A 87 13.81 -3.39 17.42
CA SER A 87 13.60 -3.23 18.87
C SER A 87 13.07 -4.49 19.54
N ASP A 88 12.18 -5.22 18.87
CA ASP A 88 11.58 -6.47 19.37
C ASP A 88 11.78 -7.67 18.42
N LYS A 89 12.56 -7.48 17.35
CA LYS A 89 12.92 -8.51 16.36
C LYS A 89 11.68 -9.12 15.70
N THR A 90 10.75 -8.26 15.27
CA THR A 90 9.55 -8.70 14.58
C THR A 90 9.26 -7.82 13.36
N TRP A 91 8.56 -8.39 12.38
CA TRP A 91 8.07 -7.66 11.22
C TRP A 91 6.82 -6.86 11.57
N ARG A 92 6.59 -5.79 10.83
CA ARG A 92 5.43 -4.91 10.88
C ARG A 92 4.78 -4.88 9.51
N THR A 93 3.46 -4.95 9.47
CA THR A 93 2.67 -4.63 8.27
C THR A 93 1.49 -3.78 8.71
N VAL A 94 0.99 -2.93 7.82
CA VAL A 94 -0.22 -2.16 8.10
C VAL A 94 -1.33 -2.51 7.13
N ILE A 95 -2.57 -2.28 7.59
CA ILE A 95 -3.79 -2.50 6.82
C ILE A 95 -4.66 -1.26 7.01
N GLY A 96 -5.08 -0.69 5.88
CA GLY A 96 -6.03 0.42 5.84
C GLY A 96 -7.45 -0.05 6.11
N SER A 97 -8.22 0.80 6.77
CA SER A 97 -9.63 0.56 7.10
C SER A 97 -10.36 1.89 7.28
N LYS A 98 -11.65 1.82 7.61
CA LYS A 98 -12.38 2.89 8.29
C LYS A 98 -12.91 2.45 9.64
N ASP A 99 -13.27 3.42 10.48
CA ASP A 99 -14.07 3.14 11.67
C ASP A 99 -15.53 2.78 11.32
N ASN A 100 -16.20 2.05 12.21
CA ASN A 100 -17.57 1.59 11.95
C ASN A 100 -18.64 2.70 12.06
N HIS A 101 -18.30 3.89 12.57
CA HIS A 101 -19.30 4.86 13.05
C HIS A 101 -18.98 6.35 12.82
N GLY A 102 -17.83 6.71 12.26
CA GLY A 102 -17.37 8.11 12.20
C GLY A 102 -16.88 8.57 10.83
N HIS A 103 -16.89 7.71 9.81
CA HIS A 103 -16.31 8.01 8.50
C HIS A 103 -14.81 8.38 8.59
N THR A 104 -14.13 7.83 9.59
CA THR A 104 -12.72 8.09 9.87
C THR A 104 -11.90 7.00 9.19
N GLY A 105 -11.02 7.38 8.28
CA GLY A 105 -10.00 6.47 7.77
C GLY A 105 -8.96 6.19 8.83
N ILE A 106 -8.54 4.93 8.93
CA ILE A 106 -7.66 4.45 9.99
C ILE A 106 -6.61 3.47 9.44
N VAL A 107 -5.50 3.36 10.16
CA VAL A 107 -4.44 2.38 9.87
C VAL A 107 -4.15 1.56 11.11
N MET A 108 -4.25 0.25 10.97
CA MET A 108 -3.89 -0.72 12.00
C MET A 108 -2.52 -1.32 11.69
N THR A 109 -1.70 -1.51 12.72
CA THR A 109 -0.39 -2.16 12.61
C THR A 109 -0.46 -3.56 13.18
N TYR A 110 0.02 -4.54 12.41
CA TYR A 110 0.18 -5.91 12.86
C TYR A 110 1.66 -6.26 12.92
N LYS A 111 2.04 -7.10 13.89
CA LYS A 111 3.39 -7.65 13.99
C LYS A 111 3.45 -9.16 13.93
N THR A 112 4.56 -9.69 13.42
CA THR A 112 4.77 -11.12 13.26
C THR A 112 6.24 -11.50 13.34
N LYS A 113 6.54 -12.74 13.72
CA LYS A 113 7.89 -13.32 13.60
C LYS A 113 8.05 -14.23 12.38
N ASP A 114 6.96 -14.72 11.82
CA ASP A 114 6.94 -15.85 10.89
C ASP A 114 6.03 -15.63 9.66
N PHE A 115 5.37 -14.47 9.55
CA PHE A 115 4.38 -14.14 8.50
C PHE A 115 3.14 -15.04 8.49
N ILE A 116 2.95 -15.85 9.53
CA ILE A 116 1.80 -16.74 9.69
C ILE A 116 0.96 -16.27 10.88
N ASN A 117 1.61 -15.99 12.01
CA ASN A 117 0.97 -15.57 13.23
C ASN A 117 1.16 -14.06 13.40
N TYR A 118 0.04 -13.33 13.41
CA TYR A 118 0.03 -11.88 13.55
C TYR A 118 -0.62 -11.44 14.87
N GLU A 119 0.00 -10.46 15.51
CA GLU A 119 -0.55 -9.75 16.66
C GLU A 119 -0.91 -8.32 16.25
N LEU A 120 -2.15 -7.90 16.51
CA LEU A 120 -2.54 -6.50 16.37
C LEU A 120 -1.81 -5.68 17.45
N ILE A 121 -1.06 -4.66 17.04
CA ILE A 121 -0.44 -3.73 17.99
C ILE A 121 -1.55 -2.82 18.55
N PRO A 122 -1.66 -2.65 19.88
CA PRO A 122 -2.68 -1.79 20.47
C PRO A 122 -2.63 -0.36 19.94
N GLY A 123 -3.81 0.21 19.69
CA GLY A 123 -3.96 1.55 19.12
C GLY A 123 -3.88 1.58 17.59
N LEU A 124 -4.08 2.77 17.03
CA LEU A 124 -3.98 3.02 15.59
C LEU A 124 -2.66 3.70 15.28
N LEU A 125 -2.03 3.32 14.17
CA LEU A 125 -0.85 4.03 13.66
C LEU A 125 -1.21 5.48 13.33
N HIS A 126 -2.34 5.65 12.63
CA HIS A 126 -2.88 6.95 12.26
C HIS A 126 -4.37 6.88 11.97
N SER A 127 -5.02 8.04 11.95
CA SER A 127 -6.43 8.19 11.62
C SER A 127 -6.74 9.63 11.19
N VAL A 128 -7.58 9.82 10.17
CA VAL A 128 -8.05 11.15 9.76
C VAL A 128 -9.57 11.14 9.59
N PRO A 129 -10.32 11.96 10.37
CA PRO A 129 -11.77 12.03 10.28
C PRO A 129 -12.26 12.49 8.90
N GLY A 130 -13.38 11.93 8.45
CA GLY A 130 -14.07 12.35 7.22
C GLY A 130 -13.44 11.88 5.91
N THR A 131 -12.46 10.98 5.96
CA THR A 131 -11.75 10.45 4.77
C THR A 131 -12.25 9.08 4.31
N GLY A 132 -13.15 8.45 5.06
CA GLY A 132 -13.77 7.18 4.67
C GLY A 132 -12.80 6.00 4.67
N MET A 133 -13.04 5.04 3.78
CA MET A 133 -12.23 3.82 3.69
C MET A 133 -10.88 4.10 3.01
N TRP A 134 -9.79 3.76 3.70
CA TRP A 134 -8.45 3.85 3.15
C TRP A 134 -8.05 2.56 2.44
N GLU A 135 -8.02 2.58 1.11
CA GLU A 135 -7.52 1.49 0.28
C GLU A 135 -6.02 1.63 0.04
N CYS A 136 -5.37 0.54 -0.38
CA CYS A 136 -4.01 0.52 -0.91
C CYS A 136 -3.02 1.41 -0.15
N ILE A 137 -3.01 1.27 1.18
CA ILE A 137 -2.07 1.98 2.04
C ILE A 137 -0.64 1.66 1.57
N ASP A 138 0.21 2.66 1.66
CA ASP A 138 1.65 2.51 1.54
C ASP A 138 2.34 3.33 2.62
N PHE A 139 3.38 2.75 3.21
CA PHE A 139 4.09 3.34 4.34
C PHE A 139 5.58 3.06 4.22
N TYR A 140 6.38 4.12 4.06
CA TYR A 140 7.80 3.95 3.81
C TYR A 140 8.67 5.15 4.21
N PRO A 141 9.94 4.93 4.57
CA PRO A 141 10.86 6.00 4.89
C PRO A 141 11.37 6.71 3.64
N VAL A 142 11.73 7.98 3.81
CA VAL A 142 12.37 8.88 2.86
C VAL A 142 13.40 9.77 3.58
N GLY A 143 14.52 10.08 2.94
CA GLY A 143 15.64 10.80 3.58
C GLY A 143 16.54 9.88 4.40
N GLY A 144 17.31 10.43 5.36
CA GLY A 144 18.14 9.67 6.31
C GLY A 144 19.51 9.22 5.77
N ALA A 145 19.57 8.79 4.51
CA ALA A 145 20.76 8.15 3.94
C ALA A 145 22.01 9.06 3.81
N ASP A 146 21.81 10.37 3.68
CA ASP A 146 22.85 11.40 3.55
C ASP A 146 23.05 12.23 4.84
N GLY A 147 22.49 11.77 5.97
CA GLY A 147 22.48 12.50 7.23
C GLY A 147 21.37 13.54 7.35
N SER A 148 20.47 13.64 6.35
CA SER A 148 19.19 14.34 6.48
C SER A 148 18.26 13.65 7.49
N GLU A 149 17.22 14.35 7.94
CA GLU A 149 16.17 13.74 8.75
C GLU A 149 15.49 12.62 7.96
N GLU A 150 15.31 11.45 8.60
CA GLU A 150 14.44 10.40 8.06
C GLU A 150 12.99 10.75 8.38
N LEU A 151 12.18 10.87 7.33
CA LEU A 151 10.74 11.06 7.40
C LEU A 151 10.03 9.84 6.83
N TYR A 152 8.74 9.72 7.10
CA TYR A 152 7.90 8.65 6.57
C TYR A 152 6.82 9.25 5.69
N VAL A 153 6.60 8.63 4.54
CA VAL A 153 5.42 8.87 3.71
C VAL A 153 4.34 7.91 4.17
N MET A 154 3.16 8.44 4.49
CA MET A 154 1.93 7.68 4.60
C MET A 154 1.06 8.04 3.40
N LYS A 155 0.68 7.04 2.61
CA LYS A 155 -0.19 7.19 1.44
C LYS A 155 -1.41 6.27 1.56
N GLU A 156 -2.54 6.77 1.11
CA GLU A 156 -3.81 6.04 0.99
C GLU A 156 -4.45 6.28 -0.39
N SER A 157 -5.24 5.31 -0.85
CA SER A 157 -6.15 5.45 -1.99
C SER A 157 -7.58 5.60 -1.47
N SER A 158 -8.18 6.77 -1.67
CA SER A 158 -9.46 7.09 -1.03
C SER A 158 -10.60 6.41 -1.77
N ASP A 159 -11.35 5.54 -1.08
CA ASP A 159 -12.52 4.86 -1.66
C ASP A 159 -13.61 5.88 -2.07
N ASP A 160 -13.68 7.01 -1.38
CA ASP A 160 -14.71 8.04 -1.56
C ASP A 160 -14.50 8.85 -2.84
N ASP A 161 -13.28 9.32 -3.09
CA ASP A 161 -13.00 10.28 -4.15
C ASP A 161 -12.16 9.72 -5.30
N ARG A 162 -11.64 8.50 -5.16
CA ARG A 162 -10.81 7.80 -6.15
C ARG A 162 -9.50 8.51 -6.50
N HIS A 163 -8.86 9.14 -5.52
CA HIS A 163 -7.51 9.68 -5.64
C HIS A 163 -6.54 9.10 -4.60
N ASP A 164 -5.26 9.23 -4.91
CA ASP A 164 -4.17 8.83 -4.02
C ASP A 164 -3.59 10.03 -3.29
N TRP A 165 -3.77 10.03 -1.98
CA TRP A 165 -3.31 11.09 -1.09
C TRP A 165 -2.12 10.64 -0.27
N TYR A 166 -1.18 11.55 0.00
CA TYR A 166 -0.06 11.27 0.87
C TYR A 166 0.26 12.45 1.78
N ALA A 167 0.85 12.14 2.92
CA ALA A 167 1.48 13.11 3.82
C ALA A 167 2.88 12.65 4.20
N LEU A 168 3.70 13.61 4.63
CA LEU A 168 4.98 13.35 5.27
C LEU A 168 4.84 13.50 6.78
N GLY A 169 5.52 12.65 7.53
CA GLY A 169 5.44 12.61 8.98
C GLY A 169 6.61 11.92 9.63
N ARG A 170 6.55 11.86 10.95
CA ARG A 170 7.49 11.13 11.81
C ARG A 170 6.84 9.85 12.29
N TYR A 171 7.61 8.78 12.31
CA TYR A 171 7.17 7.48 12.80
C TYR A 171 7.87 7.15 14.12
N ASP A 172 7.08 6.98 15.17
CA ASP A 172 7.53 6.43 16.44
C ASP A 172 7.08 4.97 16.52
N ALA A 173 8.03 4.06 16.31
CA ALA A 173 7.79 2.62 16.34
C ALA A 173 7.38 2.13 17.74
N ALA A 174 7.98 2.69 18.80
CA ALA A 174 7.70 2.29 20.18
C ALA A 174 6.29 2.71 20.61
N ALA A 175 5.86 3.90 20.19
CA ALA A 175 4.51 4.40 20.44
C ALA A 175 3.46 3.89 19.43
N ASN A 176 3.87 3.18 18.38
CA ASN A 176 3.02 2.82 17.24
C ASN A 176 2.27 4.03 16.69
N LYS A 177 2.99 5.12 16.41
CA LYS A 177 2.37 6.41 16.06
C LYS A 177 3.04 7.06 14.87
N TYR A 178 2.23 7.45 13.90
CA TYR A 178 2.60 8.40 12.86
C TYR A 178 2.10 9.79 13.23
N THR A 179 2.95 10.80 13.02
CA THR A 179 2.62 12.21 13.27
C THR A 179 2.95 13.02 12.01
N PRO A 180 1.95 13.57 11.29
CA PRO A 180 2.19 14.37 10.10
C PRO A 180 3.01 15.63 10.43
N ILE A 181 3.84 16.07 9.49
CA ILE A 181 4.57 17.34 9.59
C ILE A 181 3.60 18.52 9.57
N ASP A 182 2.60 18.44 8.69
CA ASP A 182 1.54 19.43 8.54
C ASP A 182 0.17 18.76 8.73
N PRO A 183 -0.44 18.88 9.91
CA PRO A 183 -1.76 18.31 10.17
C PRO A 183 -2.89 18.93 9.33
N GLU A 184 -2.71 20.12 8.75
CA GLU A 184 -3.70 20.73 7.85
C GLU A 184 -3.64 20.13 6.44
N MET A 185 -2.54 19.45 6.09
CA MET A 185 -2.34 18.71 4.85
C MET A 185 -2.06 17.22 5.14
N ASP A 186 -2.81 16.64 6.07
CA ASP A 186 -2.71 15.22 6.40
C ASP A 186 -3.17 14.32 5.23
N VAL A 187 -2.92 13.02 5.37
CA VAL A 187 -3.30 12.03 4.39
C VAL A 187 -4.83 12.03 4.20
N GLY A 188 -5.27 12.01 2.94
CA GLY A 188 -6.67 12.16 2.54
C GLY A 188 -7.18 13.61 2.40
N ILE A 189 -6.43 14.62 2.86
CA ILE A 189 -6.86 16.03 2.84
C ILE A 189 -5.79 17.02 2.34
N GLY A 190 -4.62 16.52 1.94
CA GLY A 190 -3.45 17.35 1.60
C GLY A 190 -2.92 17.15 0.18
N LEU A 191 -1.81 16.43 0.05
CA LEU A 191 -1.10 16.27 -1.21
C LEU A 191 -1.51 15.00 -1.95
N ARG A 192 -1.43 15.03 -3.29
CA ARG A 192 -1.66 13.88 -4.16
C ARG A 192 -0.42 13.57 -5.00
N TYR A 193 -0.23 12.30 -5.35
CA TYR A 193 0.81 11.92 -6.32
C TYR A 193 0.51 12.38 -7.75
N ASP A 194 -0.76 12.49 -8.09
CA ASP A 194 -1.24 12.98 -9.37
C ASP A 194 -2.61 13.66 -9.17
N TRP A 195 -2.85 14.74 -9.92
CA TRP A 195 -4.11 15.50 -9.86
C TRP A 195 -5.09 15.09 -10.97
N GLY A 196 -4.73 14.13 -11.82
CA GLY A 196 -5.57 13.50 -12.83
C GLY A 196 -6.08 12.12 -12.42
N LYS A 197 -6.25 11.23 -13.39
CA LYS A 197 -6.66 9.84 -13.18
C LYS A 197 -5.46 8.99 -12.77
N PHE A 198 -5.35 8.71 -11.47
CA PHE A 198 -4.29 7.89 -10.90
C PHE A 198 -4.75 7.36 -9.55
N TYR A 199 -4.73 6.05 -9.38
CA TYR A 199 -5.27 5.40 -8.20
C TYR A 199 -4.55 4.09 -7.87
N ALA A 200 -4.83 3.54 -6.68
CA ALA A 200 -4.28 2.26 -6.20
C ALA A 200 -2.76 2.16 -6.31
N SER A 201 -2.05 3.28 -6.11
CA SER A 201 -0.61 3.31 -6.27
C SER A 201 0.13 2.60 -5.14
N LYS A 202 1.26 2.00 -5.49
CA LYS A 202 2.09 1.24 -4.57
C LYS A 202 3.55 1.38 -4.94
N THR A 203 4.40 1.50 -3.93
CA THR A 203 5.84 1.59 -4.13
C THR A 203 6.55 0.28 -3.83
N PHE A 204 7.72 0.12 -4.42
CA PHE A 204 8.71 -0.85 -3.98
C PHE A 204 10.10 -0.24 -4.04
N TYR A 205 11.03 -0.82 -3.29
CA TYR A 205 12.44 -0.43 -3.33
C TYR A 205 13.17 -1.27 -4.39
N ASP A 206 13.86 -0.58 -5.30
CA ASP A 206 14.72 -1.15 -6.33
C ASP A 206 16.18 -1.11 -5.82
N PRO A 207 16.70 -2.22 -5.25
CA PRO A 207 18.05 -2.26 -4.71
C PRO A 207 19.12 -2.15 -5.80
N SER A 208 18.80 -2.51 -7.05
CA SER A 208 19.76 -2.45 -8.16
C SER A 208 20.16 -1.02 -8.53
N LYS A 209 19.27 -0.05 -8.25
CA LYS A 209 19.47 1.38 -8.53
C LYS A 209 19.33 2.27 -7.30
N ASN A 210 19.22 1.67 -6.11
CA ASN A 210 19.03 2.38 -4.84
C ASN A 210 17.94 3.47 -4.93
N ARG A 211 16.74 3.09 -5.38
CA ARG A 211 15.63 4.03 -5.58
C ARG A 211 14.29 3.41 -5.22
N ARG A 212 13.32 4.26 -4.88
CA ARG A 212 11.92 3.86 -4.74
C ARG A 212 11.19 4.11 -6.05
N VAL A 213 10.44 3.11 -6.51
CA VAL A 213 9.65 3.17 -7.74
C VAL A 213 8.17 3.16 -7.37
N LEU A 214 7.38 4.06 -7.96
CA LEU A 214 5.94 4.14 -7.79
C LEU A 214 5.24 3.54 -9.02
N TRP A 215 4.35 2.58 -8.76
CA TRP A 215 3.36 2.10 -9.71
C TRP A 215 2.00 2.72 -9.40
N GLY A 216 1.16 2.91 -10.41
CA GLY A 216 -0.24 3.27 -10.22
C GLY A 216 -1.14 2.74 -11.33
N TRP A 217 -2.43 2.72 -11.05
CA TRP A 217 -3.49 2.33 -11.97
C TRP A 217 -4.17 3.58 -12.52
N ILE A 218 -4.34 3.63 -13.84
CA ILE A 218 -5.07 4.67 -14.56
C ILE A 218 -6.31 4.01 -15.14
N GLY A 219 -7.46 4.29 -14.53
CA GLY A 219 -8.75 3.88 -15.08
C GLY A 219 -9.09 4.64 -16.37
N GLU A 220 -9.91 4.01 -17.20
CA GLU A 220 -10.34 4.57 -18.48
C GLU A 220 -11.19 5.84 -18.29
N THR A 221 -11.20 6.69 -19.33
CA THR A 221 -12.05 7.89 -19.39
C THR A 221 -13.03 7.84 -20.56
N ASP A 222 -13.06 6.75 -21.32
CA ASP A 222 -14.14 6.44 -22.26
C ASP A 222 -15.25 5.64 -21.55
N SER A 223 -16.17 5.06 -22.33
CA SER A 223 -17.31 4.32 -21.78
C SER A 223 -16.97 2.84 -21.59
N GLU A 224 -17.59 2.18 -20.62
CA GLU A 224 -17.53 0.72 -20.44
C GLU A 224 -17.86 -0.07 -21.74
N ARG A 225 -18.75 0.46 -22.59
CA ARG A 225 -19.02 -0.15 -23.90
C ARG A 225 -17.78 -0.16 -24.81
N ALA A 226 -16.98 0.90 -24.75
CA ALA A 226 -15.73 1.01 -25.50
C ALA A 226 -14.69 0.04 -24.94
N ASP A 227 -14.63 -0.14 -23.62
CA ASP A 227 -13.80 -1.15 -22.96
C ASP A 227 -14.10 -2.56 -23.48
N VAL A 228 -15.38 -2.95 -23.46
CA VAL A 228 -15.83 -4.23 -24.01
C VAL A 228 -15.52 -4.35 -25.51
N ALA A 229 -15.72 -3.27 -26.28
CA ALA A 229 -15.47 -3.29 -27.72
C ALA A 229 -13.97 -3.38 -28.08
N LYS A 230 -13.09 -2.75 -27.29
CA LYS A 230 -11.63 -2.78 -27.50
C LYS A 230 -10.97 -4.01 -26.88
N GLY A 231 -11.66 -4.71 -25.97
CA GLY A 231 -11.24 -5.97 -25.36
C GLY A 231 -10.22 -5.82 -24.23
N TRP A 232 -10.00 -4.60 -23.75
CA TRP A 232 -9.11 -4.28 -22.64
C TRP A 232 -9.57 -2.99 -21.98
N ALA A 233 -9.21 -2.78 -20.72
CA ALA A 233 -9.50 -1.56 -19.99
C ALA A 233 -8.38 -1.24 -19.02
N SER A 234 -8.14 0.04 -18.80
CA SER A 234 -7.19 0.61 -17.86
C SER A 234 -5.73 0.33 -18.19
N LEU A 235 -4.85 1.13 -17.57
CA LEU A 235 -3.41 1.02 -17.71
C LEU A 235 -2.76 0.92 -16.33
N GLN A 236 -1.81 0.01 -16.19
CA GLN A 236 -0.87 0.00 -15.09
C GLN A 236 0.39 0.74 -15.53
N VAL A 237 0.77 1.80 -14.80
CA VAL A 237 1.89 2.67 -15.17
C VAL A 237 2.96 2.72 -14.09
N THR A 238 4.22 2.71 -14.51
CA THR A 238 5.33 3.16 -13.65
C THR A 238 5.53 4.65 -13.81
N LYS A 239 5.71 5.38 -12.71
CA LYS A 239 6.44 6.64 -12.70
C LYS A 239 7.88 6.37 -12.26
N PRO A 240 8.83 6.14 -13.20
CA PRO A 240 10.23 6.07 -12.85
C PRO A 240 10.67 7.45 -12.38
N SER A 241 10.94 7.58 -11.08
CA SER A 241 11.75 8.66 -10.56
C SER A 241 13.14 8.49 -11.23
N SER A 242 13.44 9.39 -12.16
CA SER A 242 14.73 9.40 -12.89
C SER A 242 15.86 9.91 -12.00
N HIS A 243 15.51 10.54 -10.88
CA HIS A 243 16.36 10.88 -9.75
C HIS A 243 15.70 10.32 -8.49
N GLN A 244 16.44 10.14 -7.40
CA GLN A 244 15.85 9.87 -6.07
C GLN A 244 14.59 10.72 -5.88
N ILE A 245 13.58 10.22 -5.17
CA ILE A 245 12.47 11.06 -4.73
C ILE A 245 13.09 12.19 -3.89
N LEU A 246 13.37 13.33 -4.52
CA LEU A 246 14.01 14.47 -3.89
C LEU A 246 12.90 15.26 -3.25
N PHE A 247 12.81 15.16 -1.93
CA PHE A 247 12.02 16.09 -1.15
C PHE A 247 12.83 17.37 -1.01
N THR A 248 12.57 18.35 -1.86
CA THR A 248 13.06 19.70 -1.59
C THR A 248 12.13 20.35 -0.57
N MET A 249 12.59 20.55 0.66
CA MET A 249 11.93 21.47 1.57
C MET A 249 12.04 22.88 1.00
N GLN A 250 10.95 23.44 0.48
CA GLN A 250 10.91 24.86 0.17
C GLN A 250 10.61 25.63 1.46
N TYR A 251 11.62 26.30 1.99
CA TYR A 251 11.45 27.24 3.10
C TYR A 251 10.79 28.52 2.59
N SER A 252 9.47 28.61 2.70
CA SER A 252 8.74 29.89 2.63
C SER A 252 8.61 30.47 4.04
N ARG A 253 8.75 31.80 4.20
CA ARG A 253 8.77 32.50 5.50
C ARG A 253 7.49 32.33 6.36
N ARG A 254 6.53 31.50 5.97
CA ARG A 254 5.31 31.18 6.73
C ARG A 254 4.84 29.71 6.65
N CYS A 255 5.50 28.82 5.91
CA CYS A 255 5.07 27.41 5.79
C CYS A 255 6.24 26.53 5.33
N GLN A 256 6.44 25.38 5.97
CA GLN A 256 7.34 24.33 5.50
C GLN A 256 6.53 23.39 4.61
N ILE A 257 6.60 23.56 3.30
CA ILE A 257 5.99 22.61 2.36
C ILE A 257 7.12 21.74 1.82
N ALA A 258 7.10 20.46 2.19
CA ALA A 258 7.92 19.45 1.53
C ALA A 258 7.16 19.01 0.27
N VAL A 259 7.58 19.50 -0.88
CA VAL A 259 7.03 19.09 -2.18
C VAL A 259 7.88 17.95 -2.72
N MET A 260 7.24 16.84 -3.02
CA MET A 260 7.87 15.78 -3.80
C MET A 260 8.05 16.24 -5.25
N HIS A 261 9.29 16.48 -5.69
CA HIS A 261 9.56 16.71 -7.10
C HIS A 261 9.77 15.36 -7.80
N MET A 262 8.82 14.99 -8.65
CA MET A 262 8.96 13.86 -9.57
C MET A 262 9.35 14.38 -10.96
N ASP A 263 10.56 14.02 -11.41
CA ASP A 263 11.00 14.31 -12.78
C ASP A 263 10.34 13.34 -13.79
N TRP A 264 9.56 13.90 -14.70
CA TRP A 264 8.75 13.20 -15.69
C TRP A 264 9.58 12.68 -16.86
N VAL A 265 10.20 11.50 -16.77
CA VAL A 265 10.86 10.91 -17.94
C VAL A 265 10.61 9.40 -18.03
N LYS A 266 9.66 9.05 -18.92
CA LYS A 266 9.24 7.72 -19.42
C LYS A 266 8.13 7.02 -18.62
N HIS A 267 6.96 6.86 -19.24
CA HIS A 267 5.91 5.95 -18.77
C HIS A 267 6.09 4.60 -19.47
N VAL A 268 6.11 3.51 -18.72
CA VAL A 268 5.83 2.17 -19.25
C VAL A 268 4.44 1.83 -18.77
N ALA A 269 3.54 1.52 -19.71
CA ALA A 269 2.15 1.18 -19.45
C ALA A 269 1.87 -0.26 -19.89
N VAL A 270 1.17 -1.02 -19.06
CA VAL A 270 0.63 -2.36 -19.39
C VAL A 270 -0.88 -2.30 -19.26
N ALA A 271 -1.62 -2.71 -20.29
CA ALA A 271 -3.08 -2.74 -20.27
C ALA A 271 -3.61 -4.02 -19.60
N SER A 272 -4.70 -3.92 -18.84
CA SER A 272 -5.45 -5.09 -18.36
C SER A 272 -6.43 -5.57 -19.42
N VAL A 273 -6.40 -6.88 -19.73
CA VAL A 273 -7.33 -7.53 -20.65
C VAL A 273 -8.60 -7.90 -19.90
N LEU A 274 -9.76 -7.75 -20.55
CA LEU A 274 -11.05 -8.20 -19.99
C LEU A 274 -11.23 -9.68 -20.34
N ASP A 275 -11.39 -10.52 -19.31
CA ASP A 275 -11.75 -11.95 -19.45
C ASP A 275 -13.27 -12.16 -19.44
#